data_AF-A0A970WHH3-F1
#
_entry.id   AF-A0A970WHH3-F1
#
_cell.length_a   1.000
_cell.length_b   1.000
_cell.length_c   1.000
_cell.angle_alpha   90.00
_cell.angle_beta   90.00
_cell.angle_gamma   90.00
#
_symmetry.space_group_name_H-M   'P 1'
#
loop_
_entity.id
_entity.type
_entity.pdbx_description
1 polymer ?
#
loop_
_entity_poly.entity_id
_entity_poly.type
_entity_poly.pdbx_seq_one_letter_code
_entity_poly.pdbx_strand_id
1 'polypeptide(L)'
;MQRYDVATAVVLVIIGLVTAEVSLSPALADESAPREVFLSETRLDTLKQRIEQRTEPIYSAWLDLKSRAETLLDRQPHAPEHWYVPGFYRDAAGHSRAKQGLQDDANAVYELALCWRMTGDDRYARTAVRLIDGWVNTVKSTSQKDDSALSFSYHFPAMIFGADHSAQDSVTRV
;
A
#
# COMPACT_ATOMS: atom_id res chain seq x y z
N MET A 1 80.58 32.08 -5.33
CA MET A 1 80.36 32.83 -4.07
C MET A 1 79.23 33.83 -4.30
N GLN A 2 77.98 33.46 -4.01
CA GLN A 2 76.80 34.34 -3.80
C GLN A 2 75.61 33.39 -3.59
N ARG A 3 75.19 33.18 -2.34
CA ARG A 3 74.21 33.96 -1.58
C ARG A 3 72.78 33.69 -2.06
N TYR A 4 72.05 32.99 -1.18
CA TYR A 4 70.61 32.72 -1.21
C TYR A 4 69.82 34.04 -1.22
N ASP A 5 68.69 34.06 -1.92
CA ASP A 5 67.55 34.85 -1.48
C ASP A 5 66.25 34.05 -1.64
N VAL A 6 65.55 34.00 -0.51
CA VAL A 6 64.29 33.33 -0.23
C VAL A 6 63.17 34.30 -0.61
N ALA A 7 62.25 33.93 -1.49
CA ALA A 7 60.96 34.60 -1.57
C ALA A 7 59.89 33.71 -2.24
N THR A 8 59.06 33.13 -1.38
CA THR A 8 57.61 32.96 -1.55
C THR A 8 57.12 31.91 -2.54
N ALA A 9 56.85 30.72 -2.00
CA ALA A 9 55.95 29.74 -2.60
C ALA A 9 54.50 30.27 -2.59
N VAL A 10 53.88 30.34 -3.77
CA VAL A 10 52.42 30.40 -3.91
C VAL A 10 52.01 29.13 -4.63
N VAL A 11 51.57 28.12 -3.86
CA VAL A 11 50.96 26.91 -4.42
C VAL A 11 49.49 27.25 -4.69
N LEU A 12 49.15 27.48 -5.95
CA LEU A 12 47.77 27.50 -6.42
C LEU A 12 47.26 26.06 -6.46
N VAL A 13 46.45 25.67 -5.48
CA VAL A 13 45.65 24.44 -5.55
C VAL A 13 44.49 24.69 -6.50
N ILE A 14 44.60 24.18 -7.72
CA ILE A 14 43.49 24.12 -8.66
C ILE A 14 42.58 22.98 -8.17
N ILE A 15 41.46 23.34 -7.53
CA ILE A 15 40.36 22.41 -7.28
C ILE A 15 39.69 22.16 -8.64
N GLY A 16 39.98 21.01 -9.24
CA GLY A 16 39.25 20.54 -10.41
C GLY A 16 37.80 20.27 -10.04
N LEU A 17 36.90 21.14 -10.49
CA LEU A 17 35.46 20.94 -10.41
C LEU A 17 35.08 19.87 -11.45
N VAL A 18 34.95 18.61 -11.02
CA VAL A 18 34.36 17.56 -11.86
C VAL A 18 32.85 17.78 -11.86
N THR A 19 32.35 18.45 -12.90
CA THR A 19 30.92 18.43 -13.21
C THR A 19 30.58 17.08 -13.82
N ALA A 20 30.20 16.11 -12.99
CA ALA A 20 29.51 14.93 -13.50
C ALA A 20 28.10 15.38 -13.91
N GLU A 21 27.83 15.42 -15.21
CA GLU A 21 26.47 15.47 -15.71
C GLU A 21 25.78 14.18 -15.26
N VAL A 22 24.93 14.27 -14.24
CA VAL A 22 24.02 13.20 -13.87
C VAL A 22 22.99 13.12 -15.00
N SER A 23 23.25 12.27 -15.99
CA SER A 23 22.27 11.90 -16.99
C SER A 23 21.18 11.09 -16.29
N LEU A 24 20.12 11.77 -15.83
CA LEU A 24 18.87 11.12 -15.46
C LEU A 24 18.22 10.62 -16.74
N SER A 25 18.61 9.44 -17.19
CA SER A 25 17.76 8.66 -18.08
C SER A 25 16.43 8.47 -17.35
N PRO A 26 15.26 8.81 -17.95
CA PRO A 26 14.02 8.31 -17.42
C PRO A 26 14.13 6.79 -17.59
N ALA A 27 14.24 6.06 -16.50
CA ALA A 27 13.89 4.66 -16.52
C ALA A 27 12.44 4.64 -17.01
N LEU A 28 12.24 4.37 -18.29
CA LEU A 28 10.96 3.92 -18.80
C LEU A 28 10.64 2.73 -17.91
N ALA A 29 9.68 2.93 -17.01
CA ALA A 29 9.21 1.87 -16.14
C ALA A 29 8.88 0.70 -17.07
N ASP A 30 9.59 -0.40 -16.88
CA ASP A 30 9.32 -1.64 -17.55
C ASP A 30 7.88 -2.03 -17.19
N GLU A 31 6.97 -1.89 -18.16
CA GLU A 31 5.55 -2.19 -18.00
C GLU A 31 5.32 -3.69 -17.69
N SER A 32 6.38 -4.52 -17.80
CA SER A 32 6.41 -5.95 -17.47
C SER A 32 7.02 -6.29 -16.10
N ALA A 33 7.48 -5.30 -15.33
CA ALA A 33 7.88 -5.55 -13.95
C ALA A 33 6.66 -6.05 -13.14
N PRO A 34 6.79 -7.14 -12.34
CA PRO A 34 5.69 -7.60 -11.50
C PRO A 34 5.18 -6.43 -10.66
N ARG A 35 3.90 -6.09 -10.82
CA ARG A 35 3.20 -5.19 -9.91
C ARG A 35 3.02 -5.93 -8.59
N GLU A 36 4.11 -6.12 -7.86
CA GLU A 36 4.14 -6.82 -6.57
C GLU A 36 4.33 -5.78 -5.49
N VAL A 37 3.23 -5.30 -4.90
CA VAL A 37 3.32 -4.26 -3.86
C VAL A 37 3.45 -4.85 -2.45
N PHE A 38 3.15 -6.15 -2.20
CA PHE A 38 3.26 -6.72 -0.84
C PHE A 38 3.51 -8.24 -0.72
N LEU A 39 2.79 -9.09 -1.46
CA LEU A 39 2.94 -10.55 -1.42
C LEU A 39 3.38 -11.08 -2.78
N SER A 40 4.56 -11.71 -2.85
CA SER A 40 5.03 -12.33 -4.09
C SER A 40 4.30 -13.63 -4.41
N GLU A 41 4.27 -14.00 -5.69
CA GLU A 41 3.67 -15.27 -6.13
C GLU A 41 4.30 -16.48 -5.41
N THR A 42 5.63 -16.49 -5.30
CA THR A 42 6.36 -17.54 -4.57
C THR A 42 5.89 -17.71 -3.13
N ARG A 43 5.56 -16.59 -2.46
CA ARG A 43 5.03 -16.63 -1.08
C ARG A 43 3.59 -17.16 -1.07
N LEU A 44 2.75 -16.76 -2.01
CA LEU A 44 1.39 -17.29 -2.14
C LEU A 44 1.40 -18.81 -2.40
N ASP A 45 2.27 -19.30 -3.28
CA ASP A 45 2.41 -20.73 -3.56
C ASP A 45 2.88 -21.51 -2.32
N THR A 46 3.84 -20.96 -1.58
CA THR A 46 4.28 -21.55 -0.31
C THR A 46 3.14 -21.65 0.70
N LEU A 47 2.28 -20.63 0.78
CA LEU A 47 1.10 -20.65 1.65
C LEU A 47 0.09 -21.70 1.19
N LYS A 48 -0.21 -21.76 -0.12
CA LYS A 48 -1.12 -22.76 -0.71
C LYS A 48 -0.66 -24.18 -0.40
N GLN A 49 0.62 -24.49 -0.62
CA GLN A 49 1.19 -25.80 -0.31
C GLN A 49 1.04 -26.16 1.18
N ARG A 50 1.34 -25.21 2.08
CA ARG A 50 1.19 -25.42 3.52
C ARG A 50 -0.27 -25.65 3.94
N ILE A 51 -1.21 -24.97 3.29
CA ILE A 51 -2.66 -25.17 3.53
C ILE A 51 -3.09 -26.56 3.06
N GLU A 52 -2.67 -27.00 1.87
CA GLU A 52 -2.97 -28.34 1.34
C GLU A 52 -2.43 -29.44 2.26
N GLN A 53 -1.22 -29.26 2.76
CA GLN A 53 -0.56 -30.16 3.71
C GLN A 53 -1.08 -30.01 5.15
N ARG A 54 -2.01 -29.09 5.41
CA ARG A 54 -2.55 -28.77 6.75
C ARG A 54 -1.47 -28.46 7.77
N THR A 55 -0.43 -27.75 7.35
CA THR A 55 0.70 -27.38 8.20
C THR A 55 0.33 -26.25 9.14
N GLU A 56 0.44 -26.48 10.44
CA GLU A 56 0.19 -25.45 11.46
C GLU A 56 1.38 -24.48 11.64
N PRO A 57 1.15 -23.22 12.04
CA PRO A 57 -0.15 -22.59 12.36
C PRO A 57 -0.88 -22.00 11.13
N ILE A 58 -0.39 -22.25 9.91
CA ILE A 58 -0.89 -21.61 8.68
C ILE A 58 -2.28 -22.14 8.33
N TYR A 59 -2.52 -23.43 8.53
CA TYR A 59 -3.81 -24.05 8.22
C TYR A 59 -4.95 -23.46 9.05
N SER A 60 -4.80 -23.42 10.38
CA SER A 60 -5.80 -22.78 11.26
C SER A 60 -6.03 -21.30 10.93
N ALA A 61 -4.96 -20.53 10.74
CA ALA A 61 -5.07 -19.12 10.35
C ALA A 61 -5.80 -18.92 9.00
N TRP A 62 -5.59 -19.82 8.04
CA TRP A 62 -6.30 -19.79 6.76
C TRP A 62 -7.80 -20.07 6.91
N LEU A 63 -8.18 -21.05 7.74
CA LEU A 63 -9.59 -21.33 8.01
C LEU A 63 -10.29 -20.13 8.65
N ASP A 64 -9.64 -19.47 9.61
CA ASP A 64 -10.17 -18.28 10.27
C ASP A 64 -10.30 -17.11 9.30
N LEU A 65 -9.28 -16.88 8.46
CA LEU A 65 -9.33 -15.86 7.40
C LEU A 65 -10.48 -16.12 6.43
N LYS A 66 -10.58 -17.34 5.90
CA LYS A 66 -11.62 -17.70 4.92
C LYS A 66 -13.02 -17.56 5.53
N SER A 67 -13.20 -17.99 6.76
CA SER A 67 -14.46 -17.85 7.50
C SER A 67 -14.88 -16.38 7.61
N ARG A 68 -13.97 -15.49 8.00
CA ARG A 68 -14.24 -14.04 8.08
C ARG A 68 -14.50 -13.43 6.71
N ALA A 69 -13.76 -13.83 5.67
CA ALA A 69 -14.00 -13.36 4.32
C ALA A 69 -15.40 -13.71 3.80
N GLU A 70 -15.93 -14.89 4.13
CA GLU A 70 -17.31 -15.26 3.78
C GLU A 70 -18.35 -14.34 4.46
N THR A 71 -18.12 -13.93 5.72
CA THR A 71 -19.04 -13.00 6.39
C THR A 71 -18.99 -11.57 5.85
N LEU A 72 -17.93 -11.22 5.11
CA LEU A 72 -17.73 -9.91 4.51
C LEU A 72 -18.39 -9.75 3.13
N LEU A 73 -18.89 -10.83 2.50
CA LEU A 73 -19.40 -10.79 1.13
C LEU A 73 -20.58 -9.82 0.92
N ASP A 74 -21.40 -9.62 1.96
CA ASP A 74 -22.55 -8.70 1.93
C ASP A 74 -22.23 -7.32 2.49
N ARG A 75 -20.98 -7.08 2.92
CA ARG A 75 -20.55 -5.80 3.50
C ARG A 75 -20.78 -4.65 2.51
N GLN A 76 -21.30 -3.55 3.05
CA GLN A 76 -21.46 -2.28 2.34
C GLN A 76 -20.36 -1.29 2.76
N PRO A 77 -19.95 -0.36 1.88
CA PRO A 77 -18.97 0.66 2.22
C PRO A 77 -19.52 1.64 3.27
N HIS A 78 -18.65 2.08 4.17
CA HIS A 78 -18.95 3.01 5.27
C HIS A 78 -18.32 4.40 5.06
N ALA A 79 -18.09 4.76 3.80
CA ALA A 79 -17.48 6.02 3.42
C ALA A 79 -18.40 7.22 3.77
N PRO A 80 -17.90 8.25 4.47
CA PRO A 80 -18.64 9.49 4.67
C PRO A 80 -18.48 10.43 3.48
N GLU A 81 -19.43 11.34 3.25
CA GLU A 81 -19.28 12.39 2.22
C GLU A 81 -18.16 13.38 2.57
N HIS A 82 -17.98 13.68 3.86
CA HIS A 82 -16.95 14.58 4.37
C HIS A 82 -16.05 13.84 5.35
N TRP A 83 -14.78 13.68 4.97
CA TRP A 83 -13.80 13.03 5.83
C TRP A 83 -13.18 14.02 6.83
N TYR A 84 -13.40 13.75 8.11
CA TYR A 84 -12.79 14.43 9.23
C TYR A 84 -12.61 13.47 10.39
N VAL A 85 -11.41 13.46 10.97
CA VAL A 85 -11.11 12.73 12.20
C VAL A 85 -10.61 13.73 13.24
N PRO A 86 -11.32 13.91 14.37
CA PRO A 86 -10.87 14.82 15.42
C PRO A 86 -9.59 14.30 16.08
N GLY A 87 -8.79 15.19 16.65
CA GLY A 87 -7.55 14.81 17.30
C GLY A 87 -7.79 13.87 18.50
N PHE A 88 -7.07 12.76 18.57
CA PHE A 88 -7.30 11.71 19.58
C PHE A 88 -7.32 12.26 21.03
N TYR A 89 -6.36 13.12 21.38
CA TYR A 89 -6.25 13.69 22.74
C TYR A 89 -7.32 14.73 23.08
N ARG A 90 -8.14 15.15 22.10
CA ARG A 90 -9.27 16.07 22.33
C ARG A 90 -10.59 15.32 22.40
N ASP A 91 -10.77 14.31 21.54
CA ASP A 91 -11.97 13.48 21.50
C ASP A 91 -11.62 12.06 21.03
N ALA A 92 -11.20 11.20 21.98
CA ALA A 92 -10.78 9.84 21.67
C ALA A 92 -11.94 8.97 21.12
N ALA A 93 -13.17 9.18 21.63
CA ALA A 93 -14.34 8.44 21.20
C ALA A 93 -14.77 8.85 19.79
N GLY A 94 -14.80 10.15 19.49
CA GLY A 94 -15.04 10.66 18.16
C GLY A 94 -13.96 10.31 17.16
N HIS A 95 -12.69 10.34 17.56
CA HIS A 95 -11.57 9.90 16.73
C HIS A 95 -11.76 8.45 16.30
N SER A 96 -12.02 7.56 17.26
CA SER A 96 -12.22 6.13 17.00
C SER A 96 -13.41 5.89 16.08
N ARG A 97 -14.56 6.50 16.38
CA ARG A 97 -15.78 6.38 15.57
C ARG A 97 -15.59 6.91 14.14
N ALA A 98 -14.92 8.04 13.98
CA ALA A 98 -14.73 8.66 12.67
C ALA A 98 -13.86 7.82 11.73
N LYS A 99 -12.79 7.21 12.25
CA LYS A 99 -11.89 6.38 11.43
C LYS A 99 -12.32 4.93 11.27
N GLN A 100 -13.21 4.44 12.12
CA GLN A 100 -13.56 3.02 12.18
C GLN A 100 -14.09 2.49 10.85
N GLY A 101 -14.97 3.23 10.17
CA GLY A 101 -15.49 2.82 8.86
C GLY A 101 -14.37 2.57 7.84
N LEU A 102 -13.38 3.46 7.77
CA LEU A 102 -12.24 3.32 6.87
C LEU A 102 -11.37 2.12 7.27
N GLN A 103 -11.07 1.99 8.55
CA GLN A 103 -10.25 0.89 9.06
C GLN A 103 -10.89 -0.47 8.76
N ASP A 104 -12.17 -0.62 9.06
CA ASP A 104 -12.88 -1.89 8.92
C ASP A 104 -13.07 -2.25 7.43
N ASP A 105 -13.39 -1.27 6.57
CA ASP A 105 -13.49 -1.52 5.13
C ASP A 105 -12.13 -1.83 4.51
N ALA A 106 -11.06 -1.17 4.94
CA ALA A 106 -9.71 -1.42 4.44
C ALA A 106 -9.21 -2.83 4.80
N ASN A 107 -9.46 -3.26 6.04
CA ASN A 107 -9.17 -4.63 6.47
C ASN A 107 -10.00 -5.64 5.68
N ALA A 108 -11.30 -5.38 5.49
CA ALA A 108 -12.16 -6.26 4.71
C ALA A 108 -11.66 -6.41 3.27
N VAL A 109 -11.26 -5.31 2.62
CA VAL A 109 -10.70 -5.33 1.26
C VAL A 109 -9.44 -6.18 1.19
N TYR A 110 -8.53 -6.05 2.15
CA TYR A 110 -7.31 -6.86 2.19
C TYR A 110 -7.62 -8.37 2.35
N GLU A 111 -8.54 -8.72 3.25
CA GLU A 111 -8.93 -10.12 3.48
C GLU A 111 -9.61 -10.74 2.27
N LEU A 112 -10.56 -10.02 1.66
CA LEU A 112 -11.26 -10.44 0.46
C LEU A 112 -10.29 -10.63 -0.71
N ALA A 113 -9.37 -9.68 -0.92
CA ALA A 113 -8.37 -9.78 -1.97
C ALA A 113 -7.44 -10.98 -1.76
N LEU A 114 -6.98 -11.22 -0.53
CA LEU A 114 -6.16 -12.39 -0.23
C LEU A 114 -6.93 -13.70 -0.45
N CYS A 115 -8.19 -13.78 -0.04
CA CYS A 115 -9.04 -14.95 -0.30
C CYS A 115 -9.26 -15.17 -1.80
N TRP A 116 -9.49 -14.12 -2.59
CA TRP A 116 -9.55 -14.23 -4.04
C TRP A 116 -8.26 -14.81 -4.62
N ARG A 117 -7.09 -14.30 -4.21
CA ARG A 117 -5.79 -14.82 -4.70
C ARG A 117 -5.50 -16.27 -4.37
N MET A 118 -5.96 -16.71 -3.21
CA MET A 118 -5.75 -18.06 -2.74
C MET A 118 -6.74 -19.06 -3.34
N THR A 119 -7.92 -18.61 -3.80
CA THR A 119 -9.02 -19.49 -4.22
C THR A 119 -9.48 -19.34 -5.67
N GLY A 120 -9.30 -18.16 -6.27
CA GLY A 120 -9.89 -17.77 -7.55
C GLY A 120 -11.40 -17.47 -7.50
N ASP A 121 -12.03 -17.39 -6.32
CA ASP A 121 -13.47 -17.08 -6.23
C ASP A 121 -13.75 -15.58 -6.40
N ASP A 122 -14.28 -15.21 -7.56
CA ASP A 122 -14.59 -13.83 -7.94
C ASP A 122 -15.58 -13.12 -7.00
N ARG A 123 -16.34 -13.83 -6.15
CA ARG A 123 -17.21 -13.19 -5.15
C ARG A 123 -16.42 -12.27 -4.22
N TYR A 124 -15.22 -12.68 -3.83
CA TYR A 124 -14.38 -11.88 -2.94
C TYR A 124 -13.84 -10.63 -3.65
N ALA A 125 -13.30 -10.77 -4.88
CA ALA A 125 -12.80 -9.66 -5.68
C ALA A 125 -13.90 -8.62 -5.96
N ARG A 126 -15.09 -9.06 -6.40
CA ARG A 126 -16.23 -8.15 -6.63
C ARG A 126 -16.62 -7.36 -5.38
N THR A 127 -16.56 -8.00 -4.22
CA THR A 127 -16.86 -7.34 -2.95
C THR A 127 -15.78 -6.35 -2.56
N ALA A 128 -14.50 -6.70 -2.73
CA ALA A 128 -13.38 -5.81 -2.48
C ALA A 128 -13.46 -4.54 -3.35
N VAL A 129 -13.70 -4.70 -4.66
CA VAL A 129 -13.88 -3.58 -5.59
C VAL A 129 -15.07 -2.71 -5.18
N ARG A 130 -16.21 -3.30 -4.81
CA ARG A 130 -17.38 -2.53 -4.33
C ARG A 130 -17.07 -1.65 -3.13
N LEU A 131 -16.28 -2.14 -2.17
CA LEU A 131 -15.86 -1.35 -1.01
C LEU A 131 -14.95 -0.20 -1.42
N ILE A 132 -13.95 -0.46 -2.28
CA ILE A 132 -13.04 0.57 -2.81
C ILE A 132 -13.82 1.65 -3.55
N ASP A 133 -14.68 1.26 -4.50
CA ASP A 133 -15.51 2.17 -5.27
C ASP A 133 -16.44 2.98 -4.38
N GLY A 134 -16.97 2.39 -3.31
CA GLY A 134 -17.76 3.08 -2.31
C GLY A 134 -17.02 4.27 -1.68
N TRP A 135 -15.74 4.08 -1.34
CA TRP A 135 -14.91 5.16 -0.80
C TRP A 135 -14.58 6.23 -1.83
N VAL A 136 -14.12 5.82 -3.01
CA VAL A 136 -13.72 6.75 -4.09
C VAL A 136 -14.89 7.60 -4.57
N ASN A 137 -16.09 7.04 -4.66
CA ASN A 137 -17.26 7.75 -5.19
C ASN A 137 -18.00 8.58 -4.14
N THR A 138 -17.93 8.21 -2.85
CA THR A 138 -18.69 8.89 -1.79
C THR A 138 -17.96 10.08 -1.19
N VAL A 139 -16.66 9.96 -0.90
CA VAL A 139 -15.90 11.05 -0.26
C VAL A 139 -15.77 12.24 -1.20
N LYS A 140 -16.38 13.38 -0.84
CA LYS A 140 -16.36 14.62 -1.63
C LYS A 140 -15.29 15.60 -1.17
N SER A 141 -14.89 15.52 0.09
CA SER A 141 -13.86 16.38 0.65
C SER A 141 -13.13 15.73 1.82
N THR A 142 -11.83 15.98 1.91
CA THR A 142 -10.97 15.49 2.98
C THR A 142 -10.39 16.67 3.75
N SER A 143 -10.64 16.74 5.05
CA SER A 143 -10.03 17.74 5.91
C SER A 143 -8.53 17.50 6.07
N GLN A 144 -7.73 18.57 6.10
CA GLN A 144 -6.30 18.51 6.45
C GLN A 144 -6.04 18.79 7.94
N LYS A 145 -7.10 19.01 8.73
CA LYS A 145 -6.98 19.30 10.16
C LYS A 145 -6.97 18.02 11.00
N ASP A 146 -6.35 18.14 12.17
CA ASP A 146 -6.27 17.09 13.18
C ASP A 146 -5.78 15.76 12.56
N ASP A 147 -6.38 14.63 12.93
CA ASP A 147 -5.87 13.29 12.57
C ASP A 147 -6.45 12.79 11.24
N SER A 148 -7.10 13.67 10.47
CA SER A 148 -7.79 13.33 9.21
C SER A 148 -6.82 12.78 8.16
N ALA A 149 -5.74 13.50 7.86
CA ALA A 149 -4.75 13.07 6.88
C ALA A 149 -3.99 11.82 7.34
N LEU A 150 -3.63 11.76 8.63
CA LEU A 150 -2.94 10.62 9.25
C LEU A 150 -3.79 9.35 9.12
N SER A 151 -5.05 9.40 9.57
CA SER A 151 -5.96 8.25 9.54
C SER A 151 -6.16 7.72 8.12
N PHE A 152 -6.26 8.61 7.13
CA PHE A 152 -6.38 8.21 5.73
C PHE A 152 -5.10 7.50 5.25
N SER A 153 -3.92 8.08 5.51
CA SER A 153 -2.64 7.49 5.09
C SER A 153 -2.33 6.12 5.71
N TYR A 154 -2.84 5.83 6.90
CA TYR A 154 -2.62 4.54 7.56
C TYR A 154 -3.46 3.40 6.98
N HIS A 155 -4.71 3.68 6.61
CA HIS A 155 -5.66 2.63 6.22
C HIS A 155 -5.81 2.49 4.70
N PHE A 156 -5.65 3.57 3.94
CA PHE A 156 -5.84 3.53 2.49
C PHE A 156 -4.85 2.62 1.72
N PRO A 157 -3.58 2.40 2.15
CA PRO A 157 -2.69 1.46 1.46
C PRO A 157 -3.25 0.03 1.36
N ALA A 158 -4.01 -0.44 2.36
CA ALA A 158 -4.65 -1.75 2.30
C ALA A 158 -5.70 -1.84 1.18
N MET A 159 -6.38 -0.73 0.86
CA MET A 159 -7.29 -0.65 -0.28
C MET A 159 -6.53 -0.77 -1.61
N ILE A 160 -5.36 -0.11 -1.72
CA ILE A 160 -4.51 -0.18 -2.91
C ILE A 160 -4.06 -1.61 -3.17
N PHE A 161 -3.68 -2.34 -2.12
CA PHE A 161 -3.35 -3.76 -2.25
C PHE A 161 -4.53 -4.57 -2.78
N GLY A 162 -5.74 -4.36 -2.25
CA GLY A 162 -6.91 -5.06 -2.76
C GLY A 162 -7.23 -4.77 -4.22
N ALA A 163 -7.00 -3.53 -4.66
CA ALA A 163 -7.18 -3.11 -6.05
C ALA A 163 -6.17 -3.76 -7.01
N ASP A 164 -4.89 -3.76 -6.62
CA ASP A 164 -3.79 -4.30 -7.44
C ASP A 164 -3.98 -5.79 -7.75
N HIS A 165 -4.48 -6.55 -6.77
CA HIS A 165 -4.78 -7.94 -6.98
C HIS A 165 -5.98 -8.08 -7.96
N SER A 166 -7.09 -7.38 -7.71
CA SER A 166 -8.33 -7.55 -8.50
C SER A 166 -8.21 -7.15 -10.00
N ALA A 167 -7.19 -6.37 -10.37
CA ALA A 167 -6.99 -5.89 -11.74
C ALA A 167 -6.20 -6.85 -12.66
N GLN A 168 -5.69 -7.98 -12.15
CA GLN A 168 -4.80 -8.86 -12.92
C GLN A 168 -5.49 -9.71 -13.99
N ASP A 169 -6.83 -9.85 -13.97
CA ASP A 169 -7.56 -10.73 -14.91
C ASP A 169 -8.34 -10.01 -16.02
N SER A 170 -8.53 -8.69 -15.93
CA SER A 170 -9.29 -7.93 -16.92
C SER A 170 -8.56 -7.79 -18.26
N VAL A 171 -7.23 -7.90 -18.26
CA VAL A 171 -6.38 -7.72 -19.45
C VAL A 171 -6.17 -9.03 -20.22
N THR A 172 -6.39 -10.18 -19.58
CA THR A 172 -6.13 -11.50 -20.16
C THR A 172 -7.41 -12.17 -20.72
N ARG A 173 -8.57 -11.49 -20.64
CA ARG A 173 -9.87 -11.97 -21.14
C ARG A 173 -10.47 -11.09 -22.25
N VAL A 174 -9.63 -10.51 -23.11
CA VAL A 174 -10.05 -9.88 -24.37
C VAL A 174 -9.34 -10.54 -25.54
#